data_AF-A0A2D6Q249-F1
#
_entry.id   AF-A0A2D6Q249-F1
#
_cell.length_a   1.000
_cell.length_b   1.000
_cell.length_c   1.000
_cell.angle_alpha   90.00
_cell.angle_beta   90.00
_cell.angle_gamma   90.00
#
_symmetry.space_group_name_H-M   'P 1'
#
loop_
_entity.id
_entity.type
_entity.pdbx_description
1 polymer ?
#
loop_
_entity_poly.entity_id
_entity_poly.type
_entity_poly.pdbx_seq_one_letter_code
_entity_poly.pdbx_strand_id
1 'polypeptide(L)'
;MTEPELLNRHEKGAWAETWAIAWLLERGFWVARNIAVQGPFDVIAVSKEGKIFIFDVKYVSKPPKDRSDIRTYRVRSDLQKALSIRLFIIDHKKEVTIEPPFEENE
;
A
#
# COMPACT_ATOMS: atom_id res chain seq x y z
N MET A 1 -7.65 16.03 2.99
CA MET A 1 -8.34 14.72 3.04
C MET A 1 -9.06 14.62 4.38
N THR A 2 -10.27 14.07 4.44
CA THR A 2 -11.03 13.86 5.69
C THR A 2 -10.24 12.99 6.66
N GLU A 3 -10.41 13.22 7.97
CA GLU A 3 -9.77 12.41 9.00
C GLU A 3 -10.32 10.97 8.96
N PRO A 4 -9.44 9.95 8.90
CA PRO A 4 -9.84 8.56 8.67
C PRO A 4 -10.70 8.00 9.81
N GLU A 5 -10.67 8.58 11.02
CA GLU A 5 -11.45 8.16 12.18
C GLU A 5 -12.96 8.24 11.93
N LEU A 6 -13.40 9.18 11.09
CA LEU A 6 -14.81 9.40 10.75
C LEU A 6 -15.34 8.43 9.69
N LEU A 7 -14.47 7.62 9.10
CA LEU A 7 -14.78 6.74 7.97
C LEU A 7 -15.13 5.31 8.44
N ASN A 8 -16.06 4.68 7.72
CA ASN A 8 -16.34 3.26 7.85
C ASN A 8 -15.20 2.40 7.26
N ARG A 9 -15.27 1.07 7.41
CA ARG A 9 -14.19 0.17 6.98
C ARG A 9 -13.87 0.26 5.48
N HIS A 10 -14.87 0.33 4.62
CA HIS A 10 -14.67 0.39 3.17
C HIS A 10 -14.15 1.77 2.75
N GLU A 11 -14.67 2.83 3.36
CA GLU A 11 -14.20 4.20 3.15
C GLU A 11 -12.74 4.37 3.58
N LYS A 12 -12.31 3.73 4.69
CA LYS A 12 -10.90 3.68 5.12
C LYS A 12 -9.99 3.01 4.09
N GLY A 13 -10.48 1.94 3.45
CA GLY A 13 -9.77 1.28 2.36
C GLY A 13 -9.56 2.21 1.17
N ALA A 14 -10.64 2.80 0.66
CA ALA A 14 -10.58 3.75 -0.45
C ALA A 14 -9.74 4.99 -0.12
N TRP A 15 -9.83 5.50 1.11
CA TRP A 15 -9.00 6.60 1.60
C TRP A 15 -7.52 6.22 1.59
N ALA A 16 -7.16 5.03 2.09
CA ALA A 16 -5.79 4.55 2.13
C ALA A 16 -5.21 4.37 0.72
N GLU A 17 -5.97 3.79 -0.22
CA GLU A 17 -5.58 3.66 -1.63
C GLU A 17 -5.32 5.03 -2.27
N THR A 18 -6.22 5.99 -2.05
CA THR A 18 -6.08 7.36 -2.56
C THR A 18 -4.84 8.04 -2.00
N TRP A 19 -4.58 7.86 -0.70
CA TRP A 19 -3.41 8.42 -0.04
C TRP A 19 -2.11 7.79 -0.57
N ALA A 20 -2.08 6.47 -0.75
CA ALA A 20 -0.93 5.76 -1.29
C ALA A 20 -0.58 6.24 -2.71
N ILE A 21 -1.59 6.48 -3.55
CA ILE A 21 -1.40 7.06 -4.88
C ILE A 21 -0.74 8.44 -4.79
N ALA A 22 -1.27 9.33 -3.94
CA ALA A 22 -0.69 10.67 -3.74
C ALA A 22 0.77 10.60 -3.26
N TRP A 23 1.04 9.74 -2.28
CA TRP A 23 2.38 9.57 -1.70
C TRP A 23 3.42 9.07 -2.72
N LEU A 24 3.03 8.17 -3.63
CA LEU A 24 3.87 7.68 -4.71
C LEU A 24 4.08 8.74 -5.79
N LEU A 25 3.05 9.51 -6.14
CA LEU A 25 3.16 10.61 -7.10
C LEU A 25 4.11 11.70 -6.59
N GLU A 26 4.03 12.06 -5.31
CA GLU A 26 4.92 13.03 -4.66
C GLU A 26 6.40 12.61 -4.68
N ARG A 27 6.66 11.30 -4.78
CA ARG A 27 8.00 10.71 -4.94
C ARG A 27 8.44 10.52 -6.40
N GLY A 28 7.66 11.02 -7.35
CA GLY A 28 8.02 11.04 -8.76
C GLY A 28 7.66 9.78 -9.55
N PHE A 29 6.98 8.81 -8.93
CA PHE A 29 6.52 7.61 -9.63
C PHE A 29 5.33 7.92 -10.55
N TRP A 30 5.24 7.21 -11.68
CA TRP A 30 3.98 7.08 -12.41
C TRP A 30 3.13 6.01 -11.75
N VAL A 31 1.85 6.27 -11.56
CA VAL A 31 0.98 5.41 -10.74
C VAL A 31 -0.23 4.94 -11.54
N ALA A 32 -0.50 3.64 -11.51
CA ALA A 32 -1.70 3.02 -12.07
C ALA A 32 -2.52 2.35 -10.96
N ARG A 33 -3.82 2.67 -10.92
CA ARG A 33 -4.81 2.06 -10.02
C ARG A 33 -5.40 0.82 -10.67
N ASN A 34 -5.52 -0.26 -9.91
CA ASN A 34 -6.36 -1.39 -10.31
C ASN A 34 -7.84 -1.02 -10.17
N ILE A 35 -8.60 -1.14 -11.27
CA ILE A 35 -10.05 -0.91 -11.27
C ILE A 35 -10.86 -2.18 -10.99
N ALA A 36 -10.23 -3.35 -11.08
CA ALA A 36 -10.86 -4.63 -10.79
C ALA A 36 -10.74 -4.92 -9.28
N VAL A 37 -11.87 -4.81 -8.58
CA VAL A 37 -11.98 -4.97 -7.10
C VAL A 37 -11.47 -6.33 -6.60
N GLN A 38 -11.43 -7.36 -7.45
CA GLN A 38 -10.97 -8.70 -7.10
C GLN A 38 -9.51 -9.00 -7.50
N GLY A 39 -8.77 -7.99 -7.97
CA GLY A 39 -7.37 -8.18 -8.35
C GLY A 39 -6.44 -8.43 -7.17
N PRO A 40 -5.24 -8.97 -7.40
CA PRO A 40 -4.31 -9.33 -6.34
C PRO A 40 -3.51 -8.15 -5.75
N PHE A 41 -3.68 -6.95 -6.31
CA PHE A 41 -3.04 -5.70 -5.93
C PHE A 41 -4.00 -4.52 -6.13
N ASP A 42 -3.67 -3.40 -5.48
CA ASP A 42 -4.46 -2.16 -5.54
C ASP A 42 -3.79 -1.13 -6.47
N VAL A 43 -2.47 -1.01 -6.42
CA VAL A 43 -1.71 0.04 -7.12
C VAL A 43 -0.41 -0.51 -7.72
N ILE A 44 -0.03 0.00 -8.89
CA ILE A 44 1.29 -0.19 -9.49
C ILE A 44 1.98 1.17 -9.57
N ALA A 45 3.24 1.22 -9.17
CA ALA A 45 4.12 2.38 -9.35
C ALA A 45 5.25 2.04 -10.32
N VAL A 46 5.62 2.98 -11.18
CA VAL A 46 6.71 2.87 -12.14
C VAL A 46 7.68 4.02 -11.93
N SER A 47 8.96 3.72 -11.67
CA SER A 47 10.00 4.74 -11.53
C SER A 47 10.35 5.38 -12.87
N LYS A 48 11.12 6.47 -12.87
CA LYS A 48 11.58 7.11 -14.11
C LYS A 48 12.52 6.22 -14.93
N GLU A 49 13.19 5.30 -14.25
CA GLU A 49 14.10 4.29 -14.80
C GLU A 49 13.35 3.04 -15.28
N GLY A 50 12.03 2.99 -15.12
CA GLY A 50 11.19 1.88 -15.56
C GLY A 50 11.10 0.71 -14.57
N LYS A 51 11.58 0.87 -13.32
CA LYS A 51 11.39 -0.14 -12.26
C LYS A 51 9.91 -0.20 -11.87
N ILE A 52 9.35 -1.41 -11.79
CA ILE A 52 7.94 -1.64 -11.47
C ILE A 52 7.80 -2.11 -10.02
N PHE A 53 6.90 -1.47 -9.28
CA PHE A 53 6.55 -1.83 -7.92
C PHE A 53 5.04 -2.07 -7.82
N ILE A 54 4.64 -3.19 -7.25
CA ILE A 54 3.23 -3.59 -7.12
C ILE A 54 2.86 -3.58 -5.64
N PHE A 55 1.77 -2.87 -5.32
CA PHE A 55 1.35 -2.62 -3.96
C PHE A 55 -0.07 -3.12 -3.68
N ASP A 56 -0.24 -3.74 -2.52
CA ASP A 56 -1.51 -4.04 -1.87
C ASP A 56 -1.64 -3.10 -0.65
N VAL A 57 -2.58 -2.15 -0.73
CA VAL A 57 -2.74 -1.04 0.21
C VAL A 57 -3.67 -1.41 1.34
N LYS A 58 -3.24 -1.11 2.57
CA LYS A 58 -3.88 -1.62 3.77
C LYS A 58 -3.87 -0.60 4.89
N TYR A 59 -5.07 -0.15 5.26
CA TYR A 59 -5.27 0.69 6.44
C TYR A 59 -5.19 -0.14 7.72
N VAL A 60 -4.50 0.39 8.74
CA VAL A 60 -4.47 -0.15 10.09
C VAL A 60 -4.78 0.94 11.12
N SER A 61 -5.65 0.65 12.10
CA SER A 61 -5.98 1.65 13.13
C SER A 61 -4.81 1.90 14.10
N LYS A 62 -3.88 0.96 14.22
CA LYS A 62 -2.67 1.08 15.03
C LYS A 62 -1.49 0.64 14.17
N PRO A 63 -0.35 1.35 14.22
CA PRO A 63 0.85 0.90 13.55
C PRO A 63 1.25 -0.47 14.13
N PRO A 64 1.66 -1.42 13.28
CA PRO A 64 2.18 -2.69 13.75
C PRO A 64 3.44 -2.43 14.58
N LYS A 65 3.52 -3.02 15.78
CA LYS A 65 4.66 -2.77 16.68
C LYS A 65 5.95 -3.41 16.19
N ASP A 66 5.84 -4.50 15.42
CA ASP A 66 6.97 -5.21 14.83
C ASP A 66 6.57 -5.96 13.54
N ARG A 67 7.54 -6.59 12.88
CA ARG A 67 7.30 -7.43 11.69
C ARG A 67 6.40 -8.64 11.97
N SER A 68 6.30 -9.10 13.21
CA SER A 68 5.43 -10.23 13.57
C SER A 68 3.96 -9.82 13.65
N ASP A 69 3.71 -8.58 14.07
CA ASP A 69 2.39 -7.94 14.05
C ASP A 69 1.90 -7.79 12.60
N ILE A 70 2.76 -7.35 11.68
CA ILE A 70 2.48 -7.31 10.23
C ILE A 70 2.13 -8.71 9.68
N ARG A 71 2.90 -9.75 10.07
CA ARG A 71 2.69 -11.14 9.64
C ARG A 71 1.37 -11.72 10.14
N THR A 72 0.87 -11.26 11.29
CA THR A 72 -0.42 -11.68 11.85
C THR A 72 -1.58 -11.21 10.96
N TYR A 73 -1.41 -10.11 10.22
CA TYR A 73 -2.47 -9.52 9.40
C TYR A 73 -2.50 -9.97 7.94
N ARG A 74 -1.47 -10.65 7.39
CA ARG A 74 -1.49 -11.03 5.97
C ARG A 74 -0.36 -11.99 5.57
N VAL A 75 -0.67 -13.28 5.50
CA VAL A 75 0.11 -14.25 4.69
C VAL A 75 -0.16 -13.93 3.23
N ARG A 76 0.86 -13.49 2.49
CA ARG A 76 0.75 -13.25 1.04
C ARG A 76 0.34 -14.54 0.33
N SER A 77 -0.62 -14.46 -0.58
CA SER A 77 -0.97 -15.59 -1.45
C SER A 77 0.20 -15.96 -2.37
N ASP A 78 0.18 -17.16 -2.96
CA ASP A 78 1.27 -17.57 -3.86
C ASP A 78 1.36 -16.67 -5.10
N LEU A 79 0.23 -16.18 -5.59
CA LEU A 79 0.19 -15.16 -6.66
C LEU A 79 0.82 -13.84 -6.21
N GLN A 80 0.57 -13.40 -4.98
CA GLN A 80 1.20 -12.19 -4.43
C GLN A 80 2.71 -12.32 -4.25
N LYS A 81 3.19 -13.51 -3.87
CA LYS A 81 4.64 -13.80 -3.82
C LYS A 81 5.24 -13.81 -5.21
N ALA A 82 4.60 -14.48 -6.17
CA ALA A 82 5.07 -14.57 -7.56
C ALA A 82 5.17 -13.19 -8.24
N LEU A 83 4.20 -12.31 -7.96
CA LEU A 83 4.18 -10.93 -8.46
C LEU A 83 5.05 -9.97 -7.63
N SER A 84 5.78 -10.45 -6.62
CA SER A 84 6.59 -9.62 -5.72
C SER A 84 5.81 -8.45 -5.10
N ILE A 85 4.54 -8.70 -4.74
CA ILE A 85 3.65 -7.68 -4.18
C ILE A 85 4.14 -7.25 -2.80
N ARG A 86 4.14 -5.94 -2.62
CA ARG A 86 4.50 -5.24 -1.38
C ARG A 86 3.24 -4.76 -0.68
N LEU A 87 3.18 -4.92 0.63
CA LEU A 87 2.12 -4.37 1.45
C LEU A 87 2.43 -2.90 1.71
N PHE A 88 1.56 -2.01 1.27
CA PHE A 88 1.61 -0.59 1.62
C PHE A 88 0.69 -0.36 2.81
N ILE A 89 1.26 -0.23 4.00
CA ILE A 89 0.51 -0.12 5.25
C ILE A 89 0.51 1.34 5.68
N ILE A 90 -0.68 1.88 5.93
CA ILE A 90 -0.86 3.24 6.43
C ILE A 90 -1.74 3.23 7.67
N ASP A 91 -1.40 4.07 8.65
CA ASP A 91 -2.17 4.24 9.86
C ASP A 91 -2.96 5.57 9.91
N HIS A 92 -3.68 5.80 11.01
CA HIS A 92 -4.44 7.03 11.23
C HIS A 92 -3.57 8.29 11.33
N LYS A 93 -2.31 8.14 11.77
CA LYS A 93 -1.31 9.22 11.82
C LYS A 93 -0.65 9.48 10.47
N LYS A 94 -1.01 8.72 9.44
CA LYS A 94 -0.46 8.79 8.09
C LYS A 94 1.01 8.32 8.06
N GLU A 95 1.40 7.48 9.01
CA GLU A 95 2.70 6.80 9.00
C GLU A 95 2.65 5.62 8.03
N VAL A 96 3.67 5.52 7.16
CA VAL A 96 3.73 4.52 6.09
C VAL A 96 4.77 3.46 6.43
N THR A 97 4.38 2.20 6.30
CA THR A 97 5.29 1.05 6.36
C THR A 97 5.11 0.20 5.11
N ILE A 98 6.21 -0.16 4.45
CA ILE A 98 6.20 -0.96 3.23
C ILE A 98 6.94 -2.27 3.47
N GLU A 99 6.27 -3.40 3.19
CA GLU A 99 6.83 -4.75 3.42
C GLU A 99 6.64 -5.64 2.18
N PRO A 100 7.73 -6.19 1.59
CA PRO A 100 9.12 -5.93 1.92
C PRO A 100 9.53 -4.47 1.66
N PRO A 101 10.57 -3.95 2.35
CA PRO A 101 11.03 -2.57 2.19
C PRO A 101 11.34 -2.26 0.73
N PHE A 102 10.87 -1.10 0.28
CA PHE A 102 11.19 -0.58 -1.05
C PHE A 102 12.25 0.51 -0.87
N GLU A 103 13.32 0.45 -1.64
CA GLU A 103 14.34 1.50 -1.63
C GLU A 103 13.95 2.56 -2.66
N GLU A 104 13.79 3.80 -2.21
CA GLU A 104 13.41 4.94 -3.05
C GLU A 104 14.53 5.34 -4.02
N ASN A 105 15.78 4.91 -3.78
CA ASN A 105 16.97 5.32 -4.52
C ASN A 105 17.89 4.12 -4.84
N GLU A 106 17.74 3.53 -6.01
CA GLU A 106 18.82 2.79 -6.70
C GLU A 106 18.90 3.25 -8.15
#